data_AF-A0A8T1NLH5-F1
#
_entry.id   AF-A0A8T1NLH5-F1
#
_cell.length_a   1.000
_cell.length_b   1.000
_cell.length_c   1.000
_cell.angle_alpha   90.00
_cell.angle_beta   90.00
_cell.angle_gamma   90.00
#
_symmetry.space_group_name_H-M   'P 1'
#
loop_
_entity.id
_entity.type
_entity.pdbx_description
1 polymer ?
#
loop_
_entity_poly.entity_id
_entity_poly.type
_entity_poly.pdbx_seq_one_letter_code
_entity_poly.pdbx_strand_id
1 'polypeptide(L)' 'MKMGAKTMCIPSPSIDQFVDVVKHTAIANKRWVPPARKGSLYLRHLLMESGQLLGLGPALEYVFLIHVSPVGNYFKFYRS' A
#
# COMPACT_ATOMS: atom_id res chain seq x y z
N MET A 1 -5.24 -7.65 1.49
CA MET A 1 -5.91 -6.63 2.32
C MET A 1 -7.12 -7.18 3.10
N LYS A 2 -8.31 -7.30 2.50
CA LYS A 2 -9.57 -7.68 3.19
C LYS A 2 -9.51 -8.98 4.00
N MET A 3 -8.93 -10.04 3.44
CA MET A 3 -8.79 -11.33 4.14
C MET A 3 -7.88 -11.23 5.36
N GLY A 4 -6.73 -10.54 5.25
CA GLY A 4 -5.83 -10.33 6.39
C GLY A 4 -6.46 -9.49 7.49
N ALA A 5 -7.19 -8.44 7.13
CA ALA A 5 -7.95 -7.63 8.10
C ALA A 5 -9.00 -8.46 8.83
N LYS A 6 -9.74 -9.33 8.12
CA LYS A 6 -10.69 -10.27 8.74
C LYS A 6 -10.02 -11.21 9.73
N THR A 7 -8.85 -11.78 9.38
CA THR A 7 -8.10 -12.66 10.29
C THR A 7 -7.66 -11.94 11.55
N MET A 8 -7.31 -10.66 11.46
CA MET A 8 -6.88 -9.84 12.60
C MET A 8 -8.06 -9.14 13.31
N CYS A 9 -9.31 -9.41 12.94
CA CYS A 9 -10.50 -8.73 13.47
C CYS A 9 -10.47 -7.19 13.32
N ILE A 10 -9.82 -6.70 12.26
CA ILE A 10 -9.65 -5.28 11.94
C ILE A 10 -10.66 -4.86 10.85
N PRO A 11 -11.30 -3.67 10.94
CA PRO A 11 -12.12 -3.14 9.85
C PRO A 11 -11.27 -2.83 8.60
N SER A 12 -11.67 -3.37 7.44
CA SER A 12 -11.02 -3.07 6.16
C SER A 12 -11.79 -2.03 5.35
N PRO A 13 -11.12 -1.18 4.55
CA PRO A 13 -11.80 -0.36 3.55
C PRO A 13 -12.57 -1.23 2.55
N SER A 14 -13.61 -0.65 1.95
CA SER A 14 -14.29 -1.27 0.80
C SER A 14 -13.34 -1.41 -0.39
N ILE A 15 -13.70 -2.26 -1.36
CA ILE A 15 -12.89 -2.45 -2.57
C ILE A 15 -12.78 -1.12 -3.33
N ASP A 16 -13.87 -0.38 -3.45
CA ASP A 16 -13.90 0.89 -4.19
C ASP A 16 -13.03 1.94 -3.52
N GLN A 17 -13.14 2.11 -2.19
CA GLN A 17 -12.25 3.01 -1.44
C GLN A 17 -10.78 2.61 -1.60
N PHE A 18 -10.48 1.32 -1.52
CA PHE A 18 -9.10 0.83 -1.68
C PHE A 18 -8.54 1.17 -3.07
N VAL A 19 -9.29 0.86 -4.13
CA VAL A 19 -8.89 1.11 -5.51
C VAL A 19 -8.74 2.61 -5.77
N ASP A 20 -9.67 3.42 -5.27
CA ASP A 20 -9.65 4.87 -5.42
C ASP A 20 -8.41 5.49 -4.78
N VAL A 21 -8.09 5.12 -3.53
CA VAL A 21 -6.92 5.63 -2.82
C VAL A 21 -5.61 5.16 -3.48
N VAL A 22 -5.54 3.92 -3.98
CA VAL A 22 -4.37 3.42 -4.72
C VAL A 22 -4.14 4.25 -6.00
N LYS A 23 -5.20 4.55 -6.75
CA LYS A 23 -5.12 5.38 -7.97
C LYS A 23 -4.64 6.79 -7.64
N HIS A 24 -5.27 7.44 -6.67
CA HIS A 24 -4.87 8.77 -6.22
C HIS A 24 -3.42 8.81 -5.74
N THR A 25 -2.99 7.79 -4.99
CA THR A 25 -1.59 7.66 -4.54
C THR A 25 -0.62 7.56 -5.71
N ALA A 26 -0.92 6.75 -6.73
CA ALA A 26 -0.09 6.62 -7.91
C ALA A 26 -0.01 7.94 -8.71
N ILE A 27 -1.15 8.63 -8.88
CA ILE A 27 -1.22 9.92 -9.58
C ILE A 27 -0.41 10.99 -8.86
N ALA A 28 -0.60 11.13 -7.54
CA ALA A 28 0.12 12.10 -6.71
C ALA A 28 1.64 11.88 -6.71
N ASN A 29 2.09 10.65 -6.95
CA ASN A 29 3.50 10.25 -6.98
C ASN A 29 4.05 10.02 -8.40
N LYS A 30 3.34 10.47 -9.44
CA LYS A 30 3.74 10.26 -10.84
C LYS A 30 5.18 10.69 -11.16
N ARG A 31 5.68 11.75 -10.51
CA ARG A 31 7.06 12.24 -10.66
C ARG A 31 8.13 11.23 -10.23
N TRP A 32 7.77 10.27 -9.38
CA TRP A 32 8.66 9.21 -8.90
C TRP A 32 8.60 7.95 -9.75
N VAL A 33 7.70 7.88 -10.75
CA VAL A 33 7.61 6.73 -11.64
C VAL A 33 8.88 6.64 -12.48
N PRO A 34 9.63 5.52 -12.44
CA PRO A 34 10.81 5.35 -13.27
C PRO A 34 10.47 5.50 -14.76
N PRO A 35 11.42 5.96 -15.60
CA PRO A 35 11.22 5.99 -17.04
C PRO A 35 10.85 4.61 -17.59
N ALA A 36 10.13 4.61 -18.72
CA ALA A 36 9.71 3.37 -19.37
C ALA A 36 10.87 2.38 -19.52
N ARG A 37 10.62 1.11 -19.18
CA ARG A 37 11.58 0.00 -19.22
C ARG A 37 12.78 0.12 -18.27
N LYS A 38 12.83 1.11 -17.36
CA LYS A 38 13.89 1.23 -16.35
C LYS A 38 13.46 0.77 -14.95
N GLY A 39 12.18 0.59 -14.72
CA GLY A 39 11.65 0.19 -13.43
C GLY A 39 10.14 0.38 -13.33
N SER A 40 9.65 0.28 -12.10
CA SER A 40 8.24 0.46 -11.75
C SER A 40 8.12 1.27 -10.46
N LEU A 41 6.95 1.88 -10.24
CA LEU A 41 6.60 2.46 -8.96
C LEU A 41 5.96 1.38 -8.09
N TYR A 42 6.62 1.00 -7.00
CA TYR A 42 6.12 0.00 -6.07
C TYR A 42 5.23 0.67 -5.00
N LEU A 43 3.99 0.20 -4.88
CA LEU A 43 3.03 0.64 -3.87
C LEU A 43 2.82 -0.49 -2.86
N ARG A 44 3.06 -0.21 -1.58
CA ARG A 44 2.84 -1.14 -0.47
C ARG A 44 1.81 -0.58 0.48
N HIS A 45 0.61 -1.16 0.45
CA HIS A 45 -0.41 -0.90 1.46
C HIS A 45 -0.02 -1.49 2.83
N LEU A 46 -0.47 -0.85 3.91
CA LEU A 46 -0.44 -1.35 5.26
C LEU A 46 -1.73 -0.93 5.97
N LEU A 47 -2.29 -1.83 6.77
CA LEU A 47 -3.36 -1.53 7.71
C LEU A 47 -2.90 -2.02 9.07
N MET A 48 -2.95 -1.14 10.05
CA MET A 48 -2.47 -1.41 11.40
C MET A 48 -3.33 -0.69 12.43
N GLU A 49 -3.39 -1.24 13.63
CA GLU A 49 -3.93 -0.57 14.81
C GLU A 49 -2.99 0.55 15.24
N SER A 50 -3.53 1.71 15.58
CA SER A 50 -2.76 2.87 16.04
C SER A 50 -3.18 3.36 17.43
N GLY A 51 -4.11 2.68 18.08
CA GLY A 51 -4.60 3.04 19.41
C GLY A 51 -3.50 2.97 20.48
N GLN A 52 -3.59 3.83 21.49
CA GLN A 52 -2.63 3.92 22.60
C GLN A 52 -2.87 2.90 23.72
N LEU A 53 -3.97 2.13 23.65
CA LEU A 53 -4.38 1.20 24.69
C LEU A 53 -3.57 -0.10 24.58
N LEU A 54 -2.86 -0.46 25.66
CA LEU A 54 -2.18 -1.76 25.83
C LEU A 54 -3.12 -2.87 26.35
N GLY A 55 -4.41 -2.56 26.50
CA GLY A 55 -5.42 -3.49 27.01
C GLY A 55 -5.81 -4.55 25.97
N LEU A 56 -6.35 -5.67 26.45
CA LEU A 56 -6.91 -6.71 25.59
C LEU A 56 -8.30 -6.27 25.07
N GLY A 57 -8.38 -5.88 23.80
CA GLY A 57 -9.61 -5.45 23.16
C GLY A 57 -9.36 -4.87 21.76
N PRO A 58 -10.41 -4.69 20.94
CA PRO A 58 -10.26 -4.08 19.62
C PRO A 58 -9.78 -2.62 19.74
N ALA A 59 -8.86 -2.21 18.87
CA ALA A 59 -8.44 -0.81 18.83
C ALA A 59 -9.59 0.12 18.41
N LEU A 60 -9.56 1.34 18.93
CA LEU A 60 -10.52 2.39 18.53
C LEU A 60 -10.07 3.15 17.27
N GLU A 61 -8.79 3.03 16.93
CA GLU A 61 -8.17 3.76 15.84
C GLU A 61 -7.29 2.84 14.99
N TYR A 62 -7.40 3.03 13.68
CA TYR A 62 -6.70 2.25 12.67
C TYR A 62 -6.09 3.18 11.63
N VAL A 63 -4.88 2.86 11.20
CA VAL A 63 -4.19 3.59 10.13
C VAL A 63 -4.12 2.72 8.90
N PHE A 64 -4.70 3.22 7.80
CA PHE A 64 -4.46 2.72 6.46
C PHE A 64 -3.46 3.64 5.75
N LEU A 65 -2.33 3.09 5.30
CA LEU A 65 -1.29 3.84 4.61
C LEU A 65 -0.80 3.11 3.37
N ILE A 66 -0.26 3.86 2.41
CA ILE A 66 0.40 3.33 1.23
C ILE A 66 1.80 3.94 1.14
N HIS A 67 2.81 3.09 1.30
CA HIS A 67 4.20 3.47 1.06
C HIS A 67 4.52 3.34 -0.44
N VAL A 68 5.30 4.29 -0.96
CA VAL A 68 5.63 4.37 -2.38
C VAL A 68 7.13 4.40 -2.55
N SER A 69 7.68 3.59 -3.45
CA SER A 69 9.11 3.60 -3.76
C SER A 69 9.38 3.25 -5.22
N PRO A 70 10.23 4.01 -5.94
CA PRO A 70 10.69 3.59 -7.25
C PRO A 70 11.60 2.37 -7.11
N VAL A 71 11.39 1.36 -7.96
CA VAL A 71 12.21 0.14 -8.00
C VAL A 71 12.72 -0.09 -9.41
N GLY A 72 13.98 -0.49 -9.53
CA GLY A 72 14.57 -0.89 -10.81
C GLY A 72 14.05 -2.25 -11.27
N ASN A 73 14.26 -2.59 -12.54
CA ASN A 73 13.95 -3.93 -13.03
C ASN A 73 14.85 -4.97 -12.34
N TYR A 74 14.25 -6.06 -11.87
CA TYR A 74 15.01 -7.22 -11.37
C TYR A 74 15.85 -7.89 -12.45
N PHE A 75 15.36 -7.89 -13.70
CA PHE A 75 16.05 -8.49 -14.83
C PHE A 75 16.69 -7.41 -15.71
N LYS A 76 17.99 -7.59 -16.00
CA LYS A 76 18.67 -6.78 -17.02
C LYS A 76 18.22 -7.28 -18.39
N PHE A 77 17.62 -6.41 -19.18
CA PHE A 77 17.47 -6.68 -20.61
C PHE A 77 18.87 -6.56 -21.24
N TYR A 78 19.59 -7.67 -21.33
CA TYR A 78 20.74 -7.75 -22.22
C TYR A 78 20.21 -7.55 -23.63
N ARG A 79 20.63 -6.45 -24.29
CA ARG A 79 20.43 -6.29 -25.73
C ARG A 79 21.36 -7.29 -26.42
N SER A 80 20.81 -8.15 -27.27
CA SER A 80 21.55 -8.77 -28.38
C SER A 80 22.00 -7.70 -29.36
#